data_AF-A0A1V9U997-F1
#
_entry.id   AF-A0A1V9U997-F1
#
_cell.length_a   1.000
_cell.length_b   1.000
_cell.length_c   1.000
_cell.angle_alpha   90.00
_cell.angle_beta   90.00
_cell.angle_gamma   90.00
#
_symmetry.space_group_name_H-M   'P 1'
#
loop_
_entity.id
_entity.type
_entity.pdbx_description
1 polymer ?
#
loop_
_entity_poly.entity_id
_entity_poly.type
_entity_poly.pdbx_seq_one_letter_code
_entity_poly.pdbx_strand_id
1 'polypeptide(L)'
;MMDFSQLAVSIDSQRNGAMVMIRPHIENPEPLTLQYRMTVSQSSVHGTSSINQQGDVQSGVPANSVSISLPSGAKCQVHLQLFQQNALVKEIDSDCSGASGE
;
A
#
# COMPACT_ATOMS: atom_id res chain seq x y z
N MET A 1 25.73 -2.14 -6.24
CA MET A 1 24.30 -2.50 -6.21
C MET A 1 23.83 -2.19 -4.80
N MET A 2 22.78 -1.38 -4.62
CA MET A 2 22.22 -1.13 -3.27
C MET A 2 21.72 -2.46 -2.70
N ASP A 3 21.98 -2.69 -1.41
CA ASP A 3 21.48 -3.87 -0.73
C ASP A 3 20.08 -3.58 -0.16
N PHE A 4 19.09 -4.34 -0.63
CA PHE A 4 17.71 -4.27 -0.15
C PHE A 4 17.36 -5.42 0.79
N SER A 5 18.36 -6.20 1.24
CA SER A 5 18.15 -7.35 2.13
C SER A 5 17.49 -6.97 3.45
N GLN A 6 17.65 -5.71 3.87
CA GLN A 6 17.09 -5.15 5.10
C GLN A 6 15.83 -4.29 4.86
N LEU A 7 15.35 -4.20 3.62
CA LEU A 7 14.14 -3.45 3.27
C LEU A 7 12.90 -4.16 3.82
N ALA A 8 12.29 -3.57 4.83
CA ALA A 8 10.97 -3.93 5.31
C ALA A 8 9.91 -3.08 4.59
N VAL A 9 8.80 -3.73 4.21
CA VAL A 9 7.70 -3.11 3.47
C VAL A 9 6.40 -3.53 4.12
N SER A 10 5.53 -2.56 4.37
CA SER A 10 4.21 -2.75 4.97
C SER A 10 3.18 -1.90 4.24
N ILE A 11 1.91 -2.29 4.38
CA ILE A 11 0.76 -1.51 3.96
C ILE A 11 -0.03 -1.18 5.22
N ASP A 12 -0.01 0.08 5.61
CA ASP A 12 -0.81 0.57 6.71
C ASP A 12 -2.23 0.85 6.20
N SER A 13 -3.20 0.18 6.80
CA SER A 13 -4.61 0.43 6.53
C SER A 13 -5.33 0.90 7.79
N GLN A 14 -6.03 2.03 7.68
CA GLN A 14 -6.84 2.61 8.75
C GLN A 14 -8.27 2.75 8.27
N ARG A 15 -9.20 2.11 8.98
CA ARG A 15 -10.63 2.17 8.68
C ARG A 15 -11.31 3.23 9.55
N ASN A 16 -12.07 4.12 8.93
CA ASN A 16 -12.97 5.06 9.58
C ASN A 16 -14.38 4.87 8.99
N GLY A 17 -15.20 4.06 9.67
CA GLY A 17 -16.51 3.64 9.17
C GLY A 17 -16.42 2.84 7.87
N ALA A 18 -17.06 3.35 6.81
CA ALA A 18 -17.01 2.77 5.47
C ALA A 18 -15.78 3.23 4.65
N MET A 19 -14.97 4.17 5.16
CA MET A 19 -13.77 4.63 4.47
C MET A 19 -12.55 3.88 4.97
N VAL A 20 -11.68 3.45 4.07
CA VAL A 20 -10.38 2.85 4.40
C VAL A 20 -9.29 3.68 3.75
N MET A 21 -8.39 4.20 4.57
CA MET A 21 -7.17 4.87 4.14
C MET A 21 -6.04 3.85 4.10
N ILE A 22 -5.32 3.78 2.99
CA ILE A 22 -4.27 2.81 2.69
C ILE A 22 -3.00 3.60 2.38
N ARG A 23 -1.91 3.28 3.07
CA ARG A 23 -0.60 3.93 2.91
C ARG A 23 0.50 2.88 2.78
N PRO A 24 1.34 2.94 1.74
CA PRO A 24 2.56 2.16 1.73
C PRO A 24 3.55 2.73 2.75
N HIS A 25 4.28 1.85 3.41
CA HIS A 25 5.35 2.22 4.34
C HIS A 25 6.56 1.34 4.06
N ILE A 26 7.73 1.96 4.08
CA ILE A 26 9.01 1.26 3.97
C ILE A 26 9.90 1.66 5.13
N GLU A 27 10.66 0.69 5.62
CA GLU A 27 11.71 0.89 6.62
C GLU A 27 13.00 0.28 6.08
N ASN A 28 14.08 1.04 6.20
CA ASN A 28 15.42 0.65 5.81
C ASN A 28 16.43 1.36 6.72
N PRO A 29 17.49 0.68 7.20
CA PRO A 29 18.47 1.29 8.10
C PRO A 29 19.20 2.51 7.51
N GLU A 30 19.33 2.58 6.18
CA GLU A 30 19.80 3.78 5.50
C GLU A 30 18.62 4.53 4.83
N PRO A 31 18.65 5.87 4.78
CA PRO A 31 17.65 6.65 4.05
C PRO A 31 17.55 6.19 2.60
N LEU A 32 16.36 5.74 2.22
CA LEU A 32 16.08 5.20 0.90
C LEU A 32 14.81 5.84 0.36
N THR A 33 14.82 6.19 -0.92
CA THR A 33 13.63 6.64 -1.65
C THR A 33 13.39 5.66 -2.81
N LEU A 34 12.20 5.07 -2.85
CA LEU A 34 11.79 4.13 -3.90
C LEU A 34 10.57 4.69 -4.62
N GLN A 35 10.44 4.37 -5.90
CA GLN A 35 9.20 4.60 -6.63
C GLN A 35 8.22 3.48 -6.29
N TYR A 36 6.97 3.80 -5.99
CA TYR A 36 5.93 2.79 -5.79
C TYR A 36 4.87 2.85 -6.87
N ARG A 37 4.24 1.70 -7.13
CA ARG A 37 2.97 1.56 -7.84
C ARG A 37 2.05 0.73 -6.97
N MET A 38 0.90 1.29 -6.62
CA MET A 38 -0.09 0.68 -5.75
C MET A 38 -1.41 0.58 -6.49
N THR A 39 -1.89 -0.65 -6.66
CA THR A 39 -3.23 -0.93 -7.17
C THR A 39 -4.11 -1.41 -6.03
N VAL A 40 -5.18 -0.67 -5.75
CA VAL A 40 -6.20 -1.06 -4.78
C VAL A 40 -7.45 -1.47 -5.54
N SER A 41 -7.89 -2.71 -5.36
CA SER A 41 -9.12 -3.23 -5.95
C SER A 41 -10.12 -3.57 -4.87
N GLN A 42 -11.34 -3.08 -5.02
CA GLN A 42 -12.47 -3.31 -4.13
C GLN A 42 -13.60 -3.99 -4.91
N SER A 43 -14.17 -5.05 -4.35
CA SER A 43 -15.28 -5.79 -4.97
C SER A 43 -16.43 -5.91 -4.00
N SER A 44 -17.63 -5.55 -4.44
CA SER A 44 -18.88 -5.60 -3.67
C SER A 44 -20.03 -6.13 -4.52
N VAL A 45 -21.21 -6.28 -3.91
CA VAL A 45 -22.44 -6.63 -4.63
C VAL A 45 -22.85 -5.59 -5.67
N HIS A 46 -22.35 -4.35 -5.55
CA HIS A 46 -22.60 -3.26 -6.48
C HIS A 46 -21.58 -3.17 -7.62
N GLY A 47 -20.54 -4.01 -7.62
CA GLY A 47 -19.49 -4.04 -8.64
C GLY A 47 -18.08 -4.00 -8.08
N THR A 48 -17.11 -3.93 -8.99
CA THR A 48 -15.68 -3.84 -8.69
C THR A 48 -15.14 -2.47 -9.08
N SER A 49 -14.40 -1.85 -8.18
CA SER A 49 -13.68 -0.58 -8.40
C SER A 49 -12.19 -0.80 -8.19
N SER A 50 -11.35 -0.16 -9.00
CA SER A 50 -9.90 -0.21 -8.84
C SER A 50 -9.30 1.19 -8.93
N ILE A 51 -8.31 1.46 -8.08
CA ILE A 51 -7.51 2.68 -8.08
C ILE A 51 -6.06 2.29 -8.29
N ASN A 52 -5.37 3.00 -9.18
CA ASN A 52 -3.94 2.86 -9.35
C ASN A 52 -3.26 4.18 -8.97
N GLN A 53 -2.32 4.13 -8.05
CA GLN A 53 -1.55 5.27 -7.57
C GLN A 53 -0.07 4.98 -7.71
N GLN A 54 0.71 5.97 -8.11
CA GLN A 54 2.15 5.89 -8.19
C GLN A 54 2.78 7.15 -7.60
N GLY A 55 4.00 7.01 -7.11
CA GLY A 55 4.75 8.12 -6.53
C GLY A 55 6.05 7.64 -5.92
N ASP A 56 6.62 8.45 -5.06
CA ASP A 56 7.83 8.11 -4.29
C ASP A 56 7.45 7.82 -2.84
N VAL A 57 8.14 6.87 -2.23
CA VAL A 57 8.06 6.53 -0.80
C VAL A 57 9.46 6.58 -0.21
N GLN A 58 9.59 7.20 0.95
CA GLN A 58 10.87 7.37 1.65
C GLN A 58 10.87 6.60 2.96
N SER A 59 12.01 5.98 3.29
CA SER A 59 12.20 5.26 4.55
C SER A 59 11.92 6.15 5.75
N GLY A 60 11.07 5.69 6.68
CA GLY A 60 10.71 6.43 7.89
C GLY A 60 9.81 7.65 7.66
N VAL A 61 9.31 7.88 6.44
CA VAL A 61 8.41 9.00 6.11
C VAL A 61 7.05 8.44 5.65
N PRO A 62 5.93 8.98 6.17
CA PRO A 62 4.61 8.59 5.70
C PRO A 62 4.44 8.86 4.20
N ALA A 63 4.10 7.83 3.44
CA ALA A 63 3.81 7.98 2.02
C ALA A 63 2.43 8.59 1.75
N ASN A 64 2.19 8.93 0.49
CA ASN A 64 0.86 9.30 0.01
C ASN A 64 -0.16 8.19 0.28
N SER A 65 -1.35 8.59 0.71
CA SER A 65 -2.45 7.68 0.99
C SER A 65 -3.43 7.57 -0.18
N VAL A 66 -4.03 6.39 -0.35
CA VAL A 66 -5.26 6.20 -1.10
C VAL A 66 -6.40 6.02 -0.10
N SER A 67 -7.55 6.64 -0.39
CA SER A 67 -8.78 6.41 0.38
C SER A 67 -9.81 5.75 -0.51
N ILE A 68 -10.42 4.68 -0.02
CA ILE A 68 -11.50 3.96 -0.72
C ILE A 68 -12.72 3.85 0.18
N SER A 69 -13.90 3.76 -0.43
CA SER A 69 -15.11 3.33 0.27
C SER A 69 -15.19 1.81 0.22
N LEU A 70 -15.13 1.17 1.39
CA LEU A 70 -15.21 -0.27 1.58
C LEU A 70 -16.43 -0.63 2.47
N PRO A 71 -17.62 -0.75 1.87
CA PRO A 71 -18.83 -1.11 2.61
C PRO A 71 -18.72 -2.51 3.25
N SER A 72 -19.56 -2.78 4.24
CA SER A 72 -19.59 -4.08 4.92
C SER A 72 -19.84 -5.22 3.92
N GLY A 73 -19.03 -6.28 3.99
CA GLY A 73 -19.12 -7.43 3.09
C GLY A 73 -18.41 -7.26 1.75
N ALA A 74 -17.82 -6.08 1.46
CA ALA A 74 -16.95 -5.91 0.31
C ALA A 74 -15.55 -6.48 0.57
N LYS A 75 -14.94 -7.03 -0.48
CA LYS A 75 -13.54 -7.50 -0.47
C LYS A 75 -12.63 -6.37 -0.94
N CYS A 76 -11.41 -6.35 -0.45
CA CYS A 76 -10.41 -5.39 -0.85
C CYS A 76 -9.04 -6.05 -0.93
N GLN A 77 -8.34 -5.76 -2.01
CA GLN A 77 -6.99 -6.23 -2.27
C GLN A 77 -6.11 -5.05 -2.68
N VAL A 78 -4.95 -4.96 -2.05
CA VAL A 78 -3.90 -3.99 -2.32
C VAL A 78 -2.72 -4.76 -2.90
N HIS A 79 -2.26 -4.31 -4.06
CA HIS A 79 -1.05 -4.79 -4.70
C HIS A 79 -0.05 -3.63 -4.73
N LEU A 80 1.08 -3.77 -4.03
CA LEU A 80 2.11 -2.76 -3.93
C LEU A 80 3.41 -3.26 -4.55
N GLN A 81 3.92 -2.50 -5.51
CA GLN A 81 5.20 -2.73 -6.16
C GLN A 81 6.15 -1.57 -5.86
N LEU A 82 7.39 -1.88 -5.51
CA LEU A 82 8.46 -0.91 -5.25
C LEU A 82 9.57 -1.05 -6.28
N PHE A 83 10.06 0.06 -6.80
CA PHE A 83 11.03 0.14 -7.85
C PHE A 83 12.20 1.05 -7.46
N GLN A 84 13.41 0.62 -7.84
CA GLN A 84 14.62 1.45 -7.85
C GLN A 84 15.03 1.63 -9.30
N GLN A 85 15.09 2.88 -9.79
CA GLN A 85 15.51 3.16 -11.18
C GLN A 85 14.76 2.28 -12.20
N ASN A 86 13.45 2.12 -12.02
CA ASN A 86 12.58 1.30 -12.87
C ASN A 86 12.79 -0.23 -12.79
N ALA A 87 13.66 -0.73 -11.91
CA ALA A 87 13.78 -2.15 -11.59
C ALA A 87 12.92 -2.51 -10.38
N LEU A 88 12.11 -3.57 -10.48
CA LEU A 88 11.29 -4.06 -9.37
C LEU A 88 12.20 -4.60 -8.25
N VAL A 89 12.05 -4.06 -7.06
CA VAL A 89 12.82 -4.43 -5.86
C VAL A 89 12.01 -5.30 -4.92
N LYS A 90 10.73 -4.98 -4.75
CA LYS A 90 9.82 -5.71 -3.86
C LYS A 90 8.39 -5.59 -4.37
N GLU A 91 7.61 -6.63 -4.10
CA GLU A 91 6.19 -6.68 -4.35
C GLU A 91 5.53 -7.35 -3.15
N ILE A 92 4.43 -6.75 -2.68
CA ILE A 92 3.60 -7.35 -1.63
C ILE A 92 2.13 -7.18 -1.98
N ASP A 93 1.35 -8.19 -1.61
CA ASP A 93 -0.10 -8.15 -1.62
C ASP A 93 -0.62 -8.09 -0.19
N SER A 94 -1.67 -7.31 0.03
CA SER A 94 -2.34 -7.20 1.32
C SER A 94 -3.84 -7.00 1.10
N ASP A 95 -4.63 -7.29 2.11
CA ASP A 95 -6.04 -6.94 2.14
C ASP A 95 -6.24 -5.63 2.93
N CYS A 96 -7.38 -4.98 2.72
CA CYS A 96 -7.68 -3.70 3.39
C CYS A 96 -8.40 -3.92 4.72
N SER A 97 -8.18 -5.06 5.39
CA SER A 97 -8.88 -5.36 6.65
C SER A 97 -8.54 -4.37 7.75
N GLY A 98 -7.38 -3.70 7.68
CA GLY A 98 -6.84 -2.98 8.81
C GLY A 98 -6.48 -3.96 9.92
N ALA A 99 -5.40 -3.67 10.66
CA ALA A 99 -5.45 -4.09 12.06
C ALA A 99 -6.66 -3.36 12.64
N SER A 100 -7.76 -4.08 12.89
CA SER A 100 -8.80 -3.63 13.79
C SER A 100 -8.09 -3.27 15.08
N GLY A 101 -7.84 -1.98 15.30
CA GLY A 101 -7.55 -1.49 16.62
C GLY A 101 -8.79 -1.81 17.44
N GLU A 102 -8.62 -2.81 18.31
CA GLU A 102 -9.55 -3.33 19.33
C GLU A 102 -10.51 -4.45 18.89
#